data_AF-A0A9D8TPP9-F1
#
_entry.id   AF-A0A9D8TPP9-F1
#
_cell.length_a   1.000
_cell.length_b   1.000
_cell.length_c   1.000
_cell.angle_alpha   90.00
_cell.angle_beta   90.00
_cell.angle_gamma   90.00
#
_symmetry.space_group_name_H-M   'P 1'
#
loop_
_entity.id
_entity.type
_entity.pdbx_description
1 polymer ?
#
loop_
_entity_poly.entity_id
_entity_poly.type
_entity_poly.pdbx_seq_one_letter_code
_entity_poly.pdbx_strand_id
1 'polypeptide(L)'
;NAVFSRLPLRNLTLHEFECNKNAVLLYSSSNKAHFYYYVTAELTVGTETVHFVFTHLAFDEARTPDTVCMAQINELIELYKDVDHVVMMGDWNAYHKNMFDPFADAGYTLGNYGETLTCIGSKTGGLEWAVDDIIVKGLTMTGFHAVNTGLSDHIAVVATLTLPQP
;
A
#
# COMPACT_ATOMS: atom_id res chain seq x y z
N ASN A 1 -6.58 -5.27 9.65
CA ASN A 1 -5.65 -5.98 8.76
C ASN A 1 -5.07 -7.18 9.50
N ALA A 2 -5.18 -8.38 8.92
CA ALA A 2 -4.53 -9.58 9.43
C ALA A 2 -3.49 -10.04 8.40
N VAL A 3 -2.30 -10.44 8.85
CA VAL A 3 -1.21 -10.91 7.98
C VAL A 3 -1.09 -12.42 8.14
N PHE A 4 -1.15 -13.14 7.02
CA PHE A 4 -0.96 -14.59 6.98
C PHE A 4 0.26 -14.90 6.11
N SER A 5 1.16 -15.72 6.64
CA SER A 5 2.34 -16.16 5.90
C SER A 5 2.58 -17.65 6.11
N ARG A 6 2.95 -18.34 5.02
CA ARG A 6 3.46 -19.72 5.08
C ARG A 6 4.95 -19.78 5.41
N LEU A 7 5.64 -18.64 5.33
CA LEU A 7 7.05 -18.49 5.65
C LEU A 7 7.23 -17.72 6.96
N PRO A 8 8.29 -17.98 7.73
CA PRO A 8 8.50 -17.31 9.01
C PRO A 8 8.84 -15.83 8.80
N LEU A 9 7.88 -14.96 9.11
CA LEU A 9 8.10 -13.51 9.18
C LEU A 9 8.85 -13.16 10.48
N ARG A 10 9.75 -12.18 10.38
CA ARG A 10 10.51 -11.63 11.50
C ARG A 10 10.21 -10.15 11.66
N ASN A 11 10.63 -9.58 12.79
CA ASN A 11 10.55 -8.15 13.07
C ASN A 11 9.18 -7.55 12.76
N LEU A 12 8.11 -8.26 13.14
CA LEU A 12 6.75 -7.81 12.94
C LEU A 12 6.50 -6.58 13.82
N THR A 13 6.29 -5.42 13.20
CA THR A 13 6.08 -4.16 13.89
C THR A 13 4.85 -3.43 13.37
N LEU A 14 4.24 -2.63 14.24
CA LEU A 14 3.14 -1.75 13.89
C LEU A 14 3.68 -0.31 13.93
N HIS A 15 3.66 0.37 12.79
CA HIS A 15 4.00 1.78 12.67
C HIS A 15 2.72 2.59 12.64
N GLU A 16 2.66 3.65 13.45
CA GLU A 16 1.56 4.61 13.43
C GLU A 16 1.95 5.79 12.55
N PHE A 17 1.10 6.12 11.59
CA PHE A 17 1.17 7.38 10.87
C PHE A 17 0.44 8.45 11.68
N GLU A 18 1.20 9.48 12.04
CA GLU A 18 0.68 10.64 12.75
C GLU A 18 0.47 11.79 11.76
N CYS A 19 -0.77 12.02 11.35
CA CYS A 19 -1.12 13.10 10.41
C CYS A 19 -0.77 14.51 10.93
N ASN A 20 -0.48 14.64 12.23
CA ASN A 20 -0.19 15.90 12.91
C ASN A 20 1.29 16.08 13.26
N LYS A 21 2.18 15.26 12.71
CA LYS A 21 3.62 15.37 12.96
C LYS A 21 4.09 16.78 12.56
N ASN A 22 4.44 17.59 13.57
CA ASN A 22 4.79 19.02 13.49
C ASN A 22 3.65 20.05 13.28
N ALA A 23 2.38 19.66 13.41
CA ALA A 23 1.25 20.60 13.36
C ALA A 23 0.89 21.12 14.77
N VAL A 24 0.81 22.45 14.93
CA VAL A 24 0.20 23.04 16.13
C VAL A 24 -1.32 22.89 15.99
N LEU A 25 -1.90 21.94 16.72
CA LEU A 25 -3.32 21.67 16.71
C LEU A 25 -4.10 22.82 17.36
N LEU A 26 -4.72 23.67 16.54
CA LEU A 26 -5.77 24.56 16.99
C LEU A 26 -7.03 23.70 17.21
N TYR A 27 -7.39 23.49 18.47
CA TYR A 27 -8.57 22.73 18.87
C TYR A 27 -9.84 23.36 18.27
N SER A 28 -10.33 22.79 17.17
CA SER A 28 -11.73 22.91 16.76
C SER A 28 -12.30 21.49 16.62
N SER A 29 -13.56 21.34 17.03
CA SER A 29 -14.21 20.11 17.49
C SER A 29 -14.54 19.07 16.40
N SER A 30 -13.75 18.98 15.33
CA SER A 30 -13.89 17.97 14.27
C SER A 30 -12.66 17.09 14.07
N ASN A 31 -11.59 17.26 14.86
CA ASN A 31 -10.38 16.45 14.75
C ASN A 31 -10.63 15.01 15.24
N LYS A 32 -11.17 14.15 14.38
CA LYS A 32 -10.95 12.72 14.51
C LYS A 32 -9.44 12.52 14.44
N ALA A 33 -8.82 11.97 15.47
CA ALA A 33 -7.45 11.53 15.37
C ALA A 33 -7.44 10.37 14.35
N HIS A 34 -6.96 10.67 13.15
CA HIS A 34 -6.84 9.67 12.10
C HIS A 34 -5.54 8.89 12.34
N PHE A 35 -5.65 7.83 13.15
CA PHE A 35 -4.56 6.88 13.34
C PHE A 35 -4.58 5.88 12.18
N TYR A 36 -3.62 5.99 11.28
CA TYR A 36 -3.37 4.98 10.27
C TYR A 36 -2.18 4.14 10.68
N TYR A 37 -2.22 2.85 10.36
CA TYR A 37 -1.18 1.94 10.77
C TYR A 37 -0.62 1.18 9.58
N TYR A 38 0.69 0.99 9.60
CA TYR A 38 1.39 0.08 8.70
C TYR A 38 1.88 -1.11 9.52
N VAL A 39 1.51 -2.32 9.10
CA VAL A 39 2.15 -3.51 9.64
C VAL A 39 3.36 -3.78 8.77
N THR A 40 4.52 -3.99 9.39
CA THR A 40 5.76 -4.25 8.66
C THR A 40 6.36 -5.56 9.15
N ALA A 41 7.03 -6.27 8.26
CA ALA A 41 7.68 -7.54 8.57
C ALA A 41 8.88 -7.75 7.66
N GLU A 42 9.75 -8.67 8.05
CA GLU A 42 10.90 -9.08 7.25
C GLU A 42 10.83 -10.57 6.93
N LEU A 43 11.31 -10.92 5.74
CA LEU A 43 11.52 -12.29 5.33
C LEU A 43 12.92 -12.44 4.74
N THR A 44 13.70 -13.37 5.26
CA THR A 44 14.99 -13.75 4.69
C THR A 44 14.79 -14.83 3.63
N VAL A 45 15.26 -14.59 2.40
CA VAL A 45 15.23 -15.54 1.28
C VAL A 45 16.65 -15.69 0.75
N GLY A 46 17.30 -16.82 1.04
CA GLY A 46 18.73 -16.97 0.76
C GLY A 46 19.55 -16.01 1.62
N THR A 47 20.36 -15.15 0.97
CA THR A 47 21.14 -14.07 1.60
C THR A 47 20.38 -12.75 1.71
N GLU A 48 19.28 -12.62 0.97
CA GLU A 48 18.54 -11.36 0.87
C GLU A 48 17.50 -11.23 1.98
N THR A 49 17.26 -9.99 2.39
CA THR A 49 16.16 -9.63 3.29
C THR A 49 15.14 -8.80 2.53
N VAL A 50 13.89 -9.28 2.51
CA VAL A 50 12.77 -8.59 1.89
C VAL A 50 11.90 -7.97 2.97
N HIS A 51 11.67 -6.66 2.88
CA HIS A 51 10.79 -5.92 3.77
C HIS A 51 9.37 -5.92 3.20
N PHE A 52 8.42 -6.37 4.00
CA PHE A 52 7.00 -6.36 3.69
C PHE A 52 6.32 -5.23 4.44
N VAL A 53 5.47 -4.47 3.74
CA VAL A 53 4.62 -3.42 4.28
C VAL A 53 3.17 -3.74 3.93
N PHE A 54 2.32 -3.84 4.94
CA PHE A 54 0.88 -4.06 4.79
C PHE A 54 0.15 -2.81 5.25
N THR A 55 -0.60 -2.18 4.36
CA THR A 55 -1.21 -0.87 4.60
C THR A 55 -2.69 -0.83 4.22
N HIS A 56 -3.40 0.15 4.76
CA HIS A 56 -4.70 0.61 4.29
C HIS A 56 -4.68 2.14 4.45
N LEU A 57 -4.58 2.87 3.35
CA LEU A 57 -4.40 4.33 3.39
C LEU A 57 -5.70 5.06 3.67
N ALA A 58 -5.57 6.32 4.09
CA ALA A 58 -6.71 7.21 4.31
C ALA A 58 -7.64 7.26 3.11
N PHE A 59 -8.92 7.01 3.36
CA PHE A 59 -9.97 7.36 2.43
C PHE A 59 -10.17 8.88 2.45
N ASP A 60 -9.87 9.56 1.35
CA ASP A 60 -10.26 10.94 1.14
C ASP A 60 -11.57 11.03 0.33
N GLU A 61 -12.63 11.50 0.97
CA GLU A 61 -13.92 11.76 0.32
C GLU A 61 -13.82 12.82 -0.79
N ALA A 62 -12.92 13.79 -0.65
CA ALA A 62 -12.73 14.83 -1.66
C ALA A 62 -11.97 14.32 -2.90
N ARG A 63 -11.28 13.18 -2.78
CA ARG A 63 -10.52 12.48 -3.82
C ARG A 63 -9.52 13.38 -4.53
N THR A 64 -8.81 14.21 -3.78
CA THR A 64 -7.79 15.11 -4.34
C THR A 64 -6.36 14.57 -4.13
N PRO A 65 -5.35 15.07 -4.86
CA PRO A 65 -3.95 14.70 -4.62
C PRO A 65 -3.36 15.27 -3.33
N ASP A 66 -3.91 16.35 -2.78
CA ASP A 66 -3.41 17.03 -1.56
C ASP A 66 -4.02 16.44 -0.29
N THR A 67 -3.85 15.13 -0.11
CA THR A 67 -4.57 14.36 0.92
C THR A 67 -3.64 13.72 1.92
N VAL A 68 -4.25 13.28 3.03
CA VAL A 68 -3.56 12.41 4.00
C VAL A 68 -3.01 11.16 3.30
N CYS A 69 -3.74 10.59 2.34
CA CYS A 69 -3.26 9.47 1.52
C CYS A 69 -1.93 9.79 0.83
N MET A 70 -1.79 10.95 0.20
CA MET A 70 -0.55 11.34 -0.46
C MET A 70 0.60 11.58 0.53
N ALA A 71 0.31 12.17 1.70
CA ALA A 71 1.30 12.29 2.77
C ALA A 71 1.79 10.92 3.27
N GLN A 72 0.90 9.94 3.38
CA GLN A 72 1.25 8.56 3.73
C GLN A 72 2.10 7.88 2.66
N ILE A 73 1.77 8.07 1.37
CA ILE A 73 2.58 7.56 0.25
C ILE A 73 4.01 8.11 0.33
N ASN A 74 4.16 9.42 0.52
CA ASN A 74 5.47 10.06 0.62
C ASN A 74 6.25 9.60 1.87
N GLU A 75 5.58 9.40 3.01
CA GLU A 75 6.23 8.84 4.21
C GLU A 75 6.74 7.41 3.95
N LEU A 76 5.94 6.55 3.33
CA LEU A 76 6.36 5.19 2.98
C LEU A 76 7.56 5.18 2.04
N ILE A 77 7.57 6.05 1.03
CA ILE A 77 8.71 6.20 0.12
C ILE A 77 9.98 6.60 0.89
N GLU A 78 9.87 7.61 1.75
CA GLU A 78 11.00 8.12 2.54
C GLU A 78 11.52 7.08 3.54
N LEU A 79 10.63 6.39 4.27
CA LEU A 79 10.97 5.35 5.25
C LEU A 79 11.79 4.22 4.63
N TYR A 80 11.51 3.90 3.36
CA TYR A 80 12.09 2.75 2.68
C TYR A 80 13.08 3.12 1.58
N LYS A 81 13.46 4.39 1.43
CA LYS A 81 14.33 4.85 0.32
C LYS A 81 15.67 4.11 0.25
N ASP A 82 16.26 3.79 1.40
CA ASP A 82 17.57 3.14 1.54
C ASP A 82 17.49 1.61 1.72
N VAL A 83 16.30 1.03 1.57
CA VAL A 83 16.08 -0.43 1.69
C VAL A 83 16.07 -1.07 0.31
N ASP A 84 16.91 -2.07 0.06
CA ASP A 84 17.09 -2.65 -1.28
C ASP A 84 15.86 -3.40 -1.79
N HIS A 85 15.24 -4.23 -0.95
CA HIS A 85 14.12 -5.10 -1.33
C HIS A 85 12.88 -4.81 -0.50
N VAL A 86 11.85 -4.28 -1.16
CA VAL A 86 10.59 -3.89 -0.49
C VAL A 86 9.40 -4.40 -1.28
N VAL A 87 8.40 -4.91 -0.57
CA VAL A 87 7.08 -5.27 -1.07
C VAL A 87 6.03 -4.56 -0.22
N MET A 88 5.33 -3.59 -0.79
CA MET A 88 4.22 -2.90 -0.15
C MET A 88 2.90 -3.39 -0.76
N MET A 89 1.92 -3.70 0.07
CA MET A 89 0.62 -4.19 -0.40
C MET A 89 -0.50 -3.68 0.48
N GLY A 90 -1.64 -3.42 -0.12
CA GLY A 90 -2.79 -2.92 0.62
C GLY A 90 -3.87 -2.30 -0.26
N ASP A 91 -4.87 -1.79 0.44
CA ASP A 91 -5.85 -0.85 -0.10
C ASP A 91 -5.25 0.56 -0.01
N TRP A 92 -4.89 1.10 -1.17
CA TRP A 92 -4.24 2.40 -1.25
C TRP A 92 -5.23 3.56 -1.24
N ASN A 93 -6.55 3.29 -1.36
CA ASN A 93 -7.58 4.32 -1.55
C ASN A 93 -7.19 5.41 -2.59
N ALA A 94 -6.36 5.03 -3.57
CA ALA A 94 -5.79 5.91 -4.57
C ALA A 94 -6.66 5.88 -5.83
N TYR A 95 -7.54 6.87 -5.98
CA TYR A 95 -8.56 6.91 -7.03
C TYR A 95 -8.06 7.30 -8.41
N HIS A 96 -6.92 7.99 -8.46
CA HIS A 96 -6.35 8.49 -9.70
C HIS A 96 -5.03 7.79 -9.95
N LYS A 97 -4.80 7.39 -11.21
CA LYS A 97 -3.56 6.72 -11.62
C LYS A 97 -2.31 7.50 -11.18
N ASN A 98 -2.36 8.83 -11.27
CA ASN A 98 -1.25 9.70 -10.91
C ASN A 98 -0.95 9.75 -9.40
N MET A 99 -1.82 9.23 -8.53
CA MET A 99 -1.51 9.12 -7.11
C MET A 99 -0.41 8.10 -6.84
N PHE A 100 -0.16 7.18 -7.77
CA PHE A 100 0.95 6.24 -7.68
C PHE A 100 2.23 6.70 -8.38
N ASP A 101 2.21 7.82 -9.11
CA ASP A 101 3.39 8.36 -9.79
C ASP A 101 4.59 8.55 -8.84
N PRO A 102 4.42 9.02 -7.57
CA PRO A 102 5.54 9.14 -6.63
C PRO A 102 6.28 7.82 -6.37
N PHE A 103 5.58 6.67 -6.38
CA PHE A 103 6.24 5.37 -6.26
C PHE A 103 7.08 5.05 -7.49
N ALA A 104 6.52 5.26 -8.69
CA ALA A 104 7.25 5.04 -9.93
C ALA A 104 8.49 5.94 -10.02
N ASP A 105 8.35 7.21 -9.66
CA ASP A 105 9.45 8.19 -9.63
C ASP A 105 10.53 7.81 -8.61
N ALA A 106 10.15 7.16 -7.50
CA ALA A 106 11.05 6.63 -6.49
C ALA A 106 11.66 5.26 -6.84
N GLY A 107 11.46 4.76 -8.06
CA GLY A 107 12.05 3.52 -8.55
C GLY A 107 11.31 2.24 -8.15
N TYR A 108 10.05 2.36 -7.71
CA TYR A 108 9.19 1.21 -7.47
C TYR A 108 8.50 0.76 -8.75
N THR A 109 8.22 -0.54 -8.85
CA THR A 109 7.36 -1.15 -9.86
C THR A 109 5.98 -1.40 -9.25
N LEU A 110 4.93 -0.99 -9.95
CA LEU A 110 3.55 -1.21 -9.52
C LEU A 110 3.05 -2.52 -10.14
N GLY A 111 2.10 -3.20 -9.50
CA GLY A 111 1.49 -4.40 -10.06
C GLY A 111 0.30 -4.10 -10.95
N ASN A 112 -0.57 -3.21 -10.48
CA ASN A 112 -1.84 -2.89 -11.13
C ASN A 112 -1.76 -1.66 -12.04
N TYR A 113 -0.95 -0.66 -11.69
CA TYR A 113 -0.87 0.63 -12.40
C TYR A 113 -2.24 1.34 -12.56
N GLY A 114 -3.17 1.05 -11.66
CA GLY A 114 -4.54 1.56 -11.73
C GLY A 114 -5.41 0.95 -12.84
N GLU A 115 -5.05 -0.20 -13.41
CA GLU A 115 -5.70 -0.75 -14.62
C GLU A 115 -6.81 -1.76 -14.31
N THR A 116 -6.62 -2.61 -13.31
CA THR A 116 -7.59 -3.62 -12.87
C THR A 116 -8.44 -3.06 -11.74
N LEU A 117 -9.75 -2.97 -11.95
CA LEU A 117 -10.70 -2.55 -10.93
C LEU A 117 -10.70 -3.55 -9.79
N THR A 118 -10.36 -3.10 -8.59
CA THR A 118 -10.18 -3.95 -7.42
C THR A 118 -11.20 -3.72 -6.31
N CYS A 119 -11.80 -2.53 -6.25
CA CYS A 119 -13.03 -2.29 -5.50
C CYS A 119 -14.21 -2.37 -6.48
N ILE A 120 -15.10 -3.35 -6.28
CA ILE A 120 -16.27 -3.55 -7.12
C ILE A 120 -17.47 -3.08 -6.32
N GLY A 121 -17.89 -1.83 -6.57
CA GLY A 121 -19.01 -1.21 -5.90
C GLY A 121 -20.23 -2.15 -5.83
N SER A 122 -20.78 -2.33 -4.63
CA SER A 122 -21.95 -3.18 -4.44
C SER A 122 -23.10 -2.72 -5.35
N LYS A 123 -23.80 -3.69 -5.95
CA LYS A 123 -24.95 -3.56 -6.85
C LYS A 123 -25.70 -2.23 -6.69
N THR A 124 -25.82 -1.48 -7.79
CA THR A 124 -26.49 -0.18 -7.98
C THR A 124 -25.67 1.06 -7.61
N GLY A 125 -24.86 1.54 -8.58
CA GLY A 125 -24.28 2.89 -8.56
C GLY A 125 -23.00 3.06 -7.76
N GLY A 126 -22.45 1.96 -7.20
CA GLY A 126 -21.10 1.97 -6.63
C GLY A 126 -20.06 2.21 -7.73
N LEU A 127 -19.08 3.04 -7.42
CA LEU A 127 -17.97 3.32 -8.34
C LEU A 127 -16.98 2.15 -8.29
N GLU A 128 -16.40 1.82 -9.44
CA GLU A 128 -15.41 0.76 -9.58
C GLU A 128 -14.03 1.40 -9.69
N TRP A 129 -13.07 0.93 -8.89
CA TRP A 129 -11.74 1.56 -8.83
C TRP A 129 -10.62 0.57 -8.64
N ALA A 130 -9.46 0.91 -9.17
CA ALA A 130 -8.22 0.17 -8.99
C ALA A 130 -7.45 0.74 -7.77
N VAL A 131 -7.92 0.43 -6.56
CA VAL A 131 -7.37 0.96 -5.30
C VAL A 131 -6.43 -0.02 -4.59
N ASP A 132 -6.57 -1.32 -4.85
CA ASP A 132 -5.61 -2.33 -4.38
C ASP A 132 -4.46 -2.53 -5.37
N ASP A 133 -3.23 -2.52 -4.84
CA ASP A 133 -1.99 -2.75 -5.61
C ASP A 133 -0.92 -3.44 -4.75
N ILE A 134 0.02 -4.11 -5.40
CA ILE A 134 1.26 -4.62 -4.84
C ILE A 134 2.40 -3.84 -5.49
N ILE A 135 3.13 -3.06 -4.70
CA ILE A 135 4.19 -2.15 -5.14
C ILE A 135 5.53 -2.68 -4.66
N VAL A 136 6.53 -2.79 -5.53
CA VAL A 136 7.80 -3.45 -5.21
C VAL A 136 9.03 -2.64 -5.58
N LYS A 137 10.12 -2.77 -4.83
CA LYS A 137 11.44 -2.19 -5.16
C LYS A 137 12.53 -3.23 -5.02
N GLY A 138 13.43 -3.29 -6.01
CA GLY A 138 14.53 -4.26 -6.04
C GLY A 138 14.10 -5.70 -6.27
N LEU A 139 12.84 -5.98 -6.62
CA LEU A 139 12.36 -7.28 -7.07
C LEU A 139 11.77 -7.16 -8.47
N THR A 140 11.81 -8.24 -9.24
CA THR A 140 11.11 -8.32 -10.51
C THR A 140 9.73 -8.93 -10.32
N MET A 141 8.69 -8.22 -10.74
CA MET A 141 7.34 -8.78 -10.80
C MET A 141 7.15 -9.52 -12.13
N THR A 142 6.90 -10.82 -12.05
CA THR A 142 6.77 -11.71 -13.22
C THR A 142 5.32 -12.10 -13.51
N GLY A 143 4.42 -11.79 -12.59
CA GLY A 143 2.98 -11.96 -12.80
C GLY A 143 2.19 -11.09 -11.83
N PHE A 144 1.06 -10.58 -12.31
CA PHE A 144 0.06 -9.87 -11.53
C PHE A 144 -1.31 -10.27 -12.04
N HIS A 145 -2.24 -10.61 -11.15
CA HIS A 145 -3.63 -10.89 -11.51
C HIS A 145 -4.57 -10.64 -10.34
N ALA A 146 -5.83 -10.40 -10.65
CA ALA A 146 -6.89 -10.28 -9.67
C ALA A 146 -7.72 -11.57 -9.55
N VAL A 147 -8.19 -11.86 -8.33
CA VAL A 147 -8.98 -13.03 -7.99
C VAL A 147 -10.24 -12.58 -7.27
N ASN A 148 -11.37 -12.59 -7.98
CA ASN A 148 -12.68 -12.31 -7.39
C ASN A 148 -13.25 -13.58 -6.76
N THR A 149 -13.31 -13.61 -5.43
CA THR A 149 -13.89 -14.72 -4.65
C THR A 149 -15.34 -14.49 -4.26
N GLY A 150 -15.88 -13.28 -4.45
CA GLY A 150 -17.19 -12.87 -3.98
C GLY A 150 -17.32 -12.78 -2.45
N LEU A 151 -16.20 -12.80 -1.71
CA LEU A 151 -16.17 -12.77 -0.24
C LEU A 151 -16.00 -11.35 0.34
N SER A 152 -15.70 -10.38 -0.51
CA SER A 152 -15.42 -8.99 -0.14
C SER A 152 -15.95 -8.07 -1.25
N ASP A 153 -16.17 -6.80 -0.91
CA ASP A 153 -16.40 -5.71 -1.86
C ASP A 153 -15.13 -5.32 -2.62
N HIS A 154 -13.97 -5.79 -2.15
CA HIS A 154 -12.71 -5.79 -2.87
C HIS A 154 -12.36 -7.17 -3.43
N ILE A 155 -11.70 -7.22 -4.59
CA ILE A 155 -11.10 -8.44 -5.12
C ILE A 155 -9.65 -8.56 -4.66
N ALA A 156 -9.19 -9.79 -4.43
CA ALA A 156 -7.82 -10.01 -4.07
C ALA A 156 -6.90 -9.75 -5.27
N VAL A 157 -5.74 -9.15 -5.03
CA VAL A 157 -4.65 -9.04 -6.01
C VAL A 157 -3.54 -10.01 -5.64
N VAL A 158 -2.91 -10.61 -6.65
CA VAL A 158 -1.87 -11.62 -6.48
C VAL A 158 -0.70 -11.28 -7.40
N ALA A 159 0.50 -11.21 -6.83
CA ALA A 159 1.73 -11.00 -7.57
C ALA A 159 2.71 -12.17 -7.39
N THR A 160 3.45 -12.49 -8.45
CA THR A 160 4.60 -13.39 -8.43
C THR A 160 5.87 -12.56 -8.55
N LEU A 161 6.75 -12.68 -7.55
CA LEU A 161 7.97 -11.89 -7.45
C LEU A 161 9.21 -12.78 -7.51
N THR A 162 10.27 -12.29 -8.14
CA THR A 162 11.58 -12.93 -8.16
C THR A 162 12.64 -11.96 -7.67
N LEU A 163 13.53 -12.45 -6.80
CA LEU A 163 14.73 -11.71 -6.43
C LEU A 163 15.74 -11.72 -7.58
N PRO A 164 16.54 -10.64 -7.74
CA PRO A 164 17.69 -10.66 -8.64
C PRO A 164 18.59 -11.84 -8.29
N GLN A 165 19.09 -12.55 -9.30
CA GLN A 165 20.15 -13.53 -9.06
C GLN A 165 21.46 -12.78 -8.81
N PRO A 166 22.30 -13.24 -7.88
CA PRO A 166 23.64 -12.69 -7.67
C PRO A 166 24.54 -12.85 -8.91
#